data_AF-A0A7S0HE01-F1
#
_entry.id   AF-A0A7S0HE01-F1
#
_cell.length_a   1.000
_cell.length_b   1.000
_cell.length_c   1.000
_cell.angle_alpha   90.00
_cell.angle_beta   90.00
_cell.angle_gamma   90.00
#
_symmetry.space_group_name_H-M   'P 1'
#
loop_
_entity.id
_entity.type
_entity.pdbx_description
1 polymer ?
#
loop_
_entity_poly.entity_id
_entity_poly.type
_entity_poly.pdbx_seq_one_letter_code
_entity_poly.pdbx_strand_id
1 'polypeptide(L)'
;MTARKLLRPVVSMAAARCHSNLQACRAASGKTRDLVQGRGTRAFHASAARFQMAGGQNEKPWNIGAVVVPHQMAYVVERFGKFHTVLAPGLNLIIPLVDQIAYVHSLKEEALTIPNQTAITSDNVTLQIDGVLYIRIVDAYKASYG
;
A
#
# COMPACT_ATOMS: atom_id res chain seq x y z
N MET A 1 -42.22 13.44 30.93
CA MET A 1 -42.77 12.09 30.68
C MET A 1 -42.18 11.64 29.36
N THR A 2 -41.28 10.68 29.22
CA THR A 2 -40.78 9.65 30.13
C THR A 2 -39.41 9.22 29.62
N ALA A 3 -38.53 8.91 30.57
CA ALA A 3 -37.15 8.51 30.38
C ALA A 3 -37.01 7.03 29.98
N ARG A 4 -35.75 6.66 29.70
CA ARG A 4 -35.14 5.31 29.69
C ARG A 4 -35.08 4.59 28.35
N LYS A 5 -33.86 4.58 27.78
CA LYS A 5 -33.08 3.32 27.77
C LYS A 5 -31.58 3.60 27.74
N LEU A 6 -31.03 3.73 28.93
CA LEU A 6 -29.65 3.33 29.22
C LEU A 6 -29.52 1.84 28.90
N LEU A 7 -28.45 1.45 28.20
CA LEU A 7 -27.62 0.29 28.53
C LEU A 7 -26.41 0.27 27.59
N ARG A 8 -25.26 0.63 28.15
CA ARG A 8 -23.94 0.25 27.66
C ARG A 8 -23.79 -1.28 27.76
N PRO A 9 -22.85 -1.86 27.01
CA PRO A 9 -21.75 -2.55 27.68
C PRO A 9 -20.40 -2.02 27.14
N VAL A 10 -19.54 -1.47 28.01
CA VAL A 10 -18.37 -2.20 28.57
C VAL A 10 -17.42 -2.61 27.45
N VAL A 11 -16.51 -1.72 27.03
CA VAL A 11 -15.12 -1.68 27.56
C VAL A 11 -14.50 -3.07 27.61
N SER A 12 -13.86 -3.49 26.52
CA SER A 12 -12.80 -4.50 26.57
C SER A 12 -11.45 -3.78 26.60
N MET A 13 -11.14 -3.21 27.77
CA MET A 13 -9.80 -2.76 28.12
C MET A 13 -8.99 -4.01 28.43
N ALA A 14 -8.10 -4.42 27.54
CA ALA A 14 -7.16 -5.50 27.82
C ALA A 14 -6.17 -5.04 28.90
N ALA A 15 -6.47 -5.39 30.14
CA ALA A 15 -5.56 -5.27 31.27
C ALA A 15 -4.43 -6.30 31.10
N ALA A 16 -3.24 -5.84 30.75
CA ALA A 16 -2.02 -6.64 30.83
C ALA A 16 -1.72 -6.91 32.32
N ARG A 17 -2.05 -8.12 32.79
CA ARG A 17 -1.64 -8.63 34.09
C ARG A 17 -0.16 -9.02 34.00
N CYS A 18 0.71 -8.15 34.50
CA CYS A 18 2.10 -8.52 34.75
C CYS A 18 2.17 -9.13 36.16
N HIS A 19 1.84 -10.42 36.26
CA HIS A 19 2.09 -11.20 37.47
C HIS A 19 3.52 -11.73 37.44
N SER A 20 4.34 -11.15 38.31
CA SER A 20 5.42 -11.81 39.05
C SER A 20 6.23 -12.88 38.32
N ASN A 21 7.32 -12.46 37.68
CA ASN A 21 8.64 -13.03 37.96
C ASN A 21 9.72 -11.99 37.61
N LEU A 22 10.39 -11.49 38.65
CA LEU A 22 11.50 -10.56 38.57
C LEU A 22 12.65 -11.19 37.78
N GLN A 23 12.91 -10.77 36.54
CA GLN A 23 14.27 -10.83 35.95
C GLN A 23 14.51 -10.07 34.63
N ALA A 24 13.66 -9.11 34.24
CA ALA A 24 13.92 -8.29 33.03
C ALA A 24 14.06 -6.77 33.28
N CYS A 25 13.97 -6.29 34.53
CA CYS A 25 14.06 -4.86 34.85
C CYS A 25 15.49 -4.31 35.08
N ARG A 26 16.55 -4.99 34.61
CA ARG A 26 17.94 -4.51 34.73
C ARG A 26 18.59 -4.25 33.37
N ALA A 27 18.04 -3.31 32.60
CA ALA A 27 18.78 -2.70 31.49
C ALA A 27 18.16 -1.36 31.03
N ALA A 28 17.93 -0.42 31.95
CA ALA A 28 17.71 0.99 31.58
C ALA A 28 17.97 1.93 32.77
N SER A 29 19.09 1.74 33.46
CA SER A 29 19.62 2.77 34.37
C SER A 29 20.53 3.68 33.55
N GLY A 30 20.02 4.85 33.16
CA GLY A 30 20.84 5.83 32.49
C GLY A 30 20.07 7.07 32.06
N LYS A 31 20.12 8.09 32.92
CA LYS A 31 20.04 9.53 32.59
C LYS A 31 18.68 10.21 32.75
N THR A 32 18.53 10.70 33.97
CA THR A 32 17.84 11.90 34.42
C THR A 32 18.08 13.14 33.54
N ARG A 33 17.02 13.96 33.51
CA ARG A 33 16.99 15.45 33.56
C ARG A 33 17.16 16.26 32.27
N ASP A 34 16.18 17.16 32.13
CA ASP A 34 16.22 18.52 31.60
C ASP A 34 16.66 18.72 30.15
N LEU A 35 15.76 19.31 29.34
CA LEU A 35 16.05 20.43 28.43
C LEU A 35 14.75 20.88 27.73
N VAL A 36 14.00 21.75 28.41
CA VAL A 36 13.40 22.89 27.71
C VAL A 36 14.58 23.80 27.37
N GLN A 37 15.07 23.76 26.13
CA GLN A 37 15.77 24.90 25.52
C GLN A 37 15.96 24.61 24.02
N GLY A 38 15.40 25.49 23.19
CA GLY A 38 15.53 25.44 21.74
C GLY A 38 17.00 25.40 21.31
N ARG A 39 17.29 24.49 20.38
CA ARG A 39 18.46 24.54 19.52
C ARG A 39 18.03 23.86 18.23
N GLY A 40 18.05 24.64 17.14
CA GLY A 40 17.56 24.22 15.83
C GLY A 40 18.09 22.86 15.44
N THR A 41 17.24 21.84 15.54
CA THR A 41 17.45 20.55 14.92
C THR A 41 16.52 20.50 13.74
N ARG A 42 17.04 20.94 12.59
CA ARG A 42 16.64 20.37 11.29
C ARG A 42 17.10 18.92 11.26
N ALA A 43 16.58 18.10 12.16
CA ALA A 43 16.50 16.68 11.93
C ALA A 43 15.28 16.52 11.01
N PHE A 44 15.49 16.84 9.73
CA PHE A 44 14.74 16.19 8.67
C PHE A 44 14.96 14.70 8.91
N HIS A 45 14.09 14.10 9.72
CA HIS A 45 13.88 12.68 9.69
C HIS A 45 13.32 12.43 8.30
N ALA A 46 14.26 12.25 7.35
CA ALA A 46 14.09 11.34 6.25
C ALA A 46 13.85 9.96 6.88
N SER A 47 12.67 9.79 7.49
CA SER A 47 11.99 8.53 7.41
C SER A 47 11.69 8.38 5.92
N ALA A 48 12.69 7.86 5.22
CA ALA A 48 12.46 6.95 4.15
C ALA A 48 11.52 5.90 4.73
N ALA A 49 10.21 6.20 4.72
CA ALA A 49 9.20 5.19 4.64
C ALA A 49 9.71 4.33 3.51
N ARG A 50 10.24 3.17 3.88
CA ARG A 50 10.52 2.12 2.94
C ARG A 50 9.18 1.89 2.29
N PHE A 51 9.01 2.53 1.15
CA PHE A 51 7.94 2.31 0.23
C PHE A 51 8.18 0.88 -0.21
N GLN A 52 7.69 -0.04 0.62
CA GLN A 52 7.64 -1.45 0.35
C GLN A 52 6.55 -1.55 -0.71
N MET A 53 6.91 -1.10 -1.91
CA MET A 53 6.20 -1.39 -3.13
C MET A 53 6.19 -2.90 -3.21
N ALA A 54 5.15 -3.51 -2.65
CA ALA A 54 4.67 -4.81 -3.09
C ALA A 54 4.05 -4.65 -4.48
N GLY A 55 4.71 -3.91 -5.38
CA GLY A 55 4.40 -3.91 -6.79
C GLY A 55 4.81 -5.27 -7.30
N GLY A 56 3.83 -6.15 -7.49
CA GLY A 56 4.04 -7.47 -8.06
C GLY A 56 4.88 -7.33 -9.31
N GLN A 57 6.06 -7.96 -9.30
CA GLN A 57 6.92 -7.99 -10.47
C GLN A 57 6.17 -8.73 -11.57
N ASN A 58 5.70 -7.97 -12.55
CA ASN A 58 4.94 -8.53 -13.63
C ASN A 58 5.90 -9.06 -14.69
N GLU A 59 6.43 -10.23 -14.40
CA GLU A 59 7.27 -10.97 -15.33
C GLU A 59 6.42 -11.28 -16.57
N LYS A 60 6.80 -10.66 -17.69
CA LYS A 60 6.13 -10.86 -18.97
C LYS A 60 6.32 -12.32 -19.37
N PRO A 61 5.26 -13.07 -19.67
CA PRO A 61 5.41 -14.46 -20.07
C PRO A 61 6.16 -14.54 -21.40
N TRP A 62 7.00 -15.57 -21.54
CA TRP A 62 7.66 -15.86 -22.80
C TRP A 62 6.62 -16.13 -23.90
N ASN A 63 6.83 -15.53 -25.07
CA ASN A 63 5.99 -15.58 -26.24
C ASN A 63 6.07 -16.94 -26.95
N ILE A 64 5.32 -17.93 -26.46
CA ILE A 64 5.18 -19.29 -27.08
C ILE A 64 4.16 -19.35 -28.23
N GLY A 65 3.69 -18.22 -28.75
CA GLY A 65 2.67 -18.15 -29.80
C GLY A 65 1.23 -18.41 -29.33
N ALA A 66 1.03 -19.24 -28.30
CA ALA A 66 -0.26 -19.39 -27.62
C ALA A 66 -0.15 -18.82 -26.19
N VAL A 67 -0.92 -17.78 -25.88
CA VAL A 67 -0.89 -17.13 -24.56
C VAL A 67 -2.25 -17.29 -23.90
N VAL A 68 -2.22 -17.90 -22.73
CA VAL A 68 -3.39 -17.98 -21.86
C VAL A 68 -3.35 -16.79 -20.92
N VAL A 69 -4.30 -15.87 -21.09
CA VAL A 69 -4.48 -14.74 -20.19
C VAL A 69 -5.36 -15.20 -19.02
N PRO A 70 -4.85 -15.18 -17.79
CA PRO A 70 -5.63 -15.59 -16.63
C PRO A 70 -6.78 -14.61 -16.38
N HIS A 71 -7.77 -15.09 -15.62
CA HIS A 71 -8.91 -14.25 -15.24
C HIS A 71 -8.47 -13.02 -14.43
N GLN A 72 -9.13 -11.88 -14.66
CA GLN A 72 -8.79 -10.57 -14.07
C GLN A 72 -7.37 -10.07 -14.38
N MET A 73 -6.83 -10.44 -15.54
CA MET A 73 -5.64 -9.82 -16.11
C MET A 73 -5.91 -9.34 -17.53
N ALA A 74 -5.15 -8.34 -17.96
CA ALA A 74 -5.17 -7.80 -19.32
C ALA A 74 -3.73 -7.66 -19.81
N TYR A 75 -3.43 -8.20 -21.00
CA TYR A 75 -2.08 -8.12 -21.58
C TYR A 75 -2.11 -7.12 -22.74
N VAL A 76 -1.20 -6.16 -22.73
CA VAL A 76 -1.06 -5.18 -23.82
C VAL A 76 -0.02 -5.70 -24.79
N VAL A 77 -0.44 -5.91 -26.03
CA VAL A 77 0.42 -6.44 -27.09
C VAL A 77 0.79 -5.34 -28.08
N GLU A 78 2.08 -5.31 -28.41
CA GLU A 78 2.67 -4.44 -29.40
C GLU A 78 3.17 -5.22 -30.60
N ARG A 79 3.01 -4.64 -31.79
CA ARG A 79 3.51 -5.14 -33.06
C ARG A 79 4.52 -4.15 -33.63
N PHE A 80 5.78 -4.57 -33.78
CA PHE A 80 6.89 -3.70 -34.22
C PHE A 80 7.02 -2.39 -33.40
N GLY A 81 6.72 -2.45 -32.10
CA GLY A 81 6.77 -1.28 -31.20
C GLY A 81 5.59 -0.32 -31.31
N LYS A 82 4.51 -0.71 -32.01
CA LYS A 82 3.23 0.01 -32.00
C LYS A 82 2.17 -0.80 -31.27
N PHE A 83 1.26 -0.12 -30.58
CA PHE A 83 0.10 -0.78 -29.98
C PHE A 83 -0.71 -1.52 -31.05
N HIS A 84 -0.98 -2.81 -30.79
CA HIS A 84 -1.86 -3.61 -31.64
C HIS A 84 -3.22 -3.79 -30.98
N THR A 85 -3.26 -4.41 -29.81
CA THR A 85 -4.51 -4.66 -29.07
C THR A 85 -4.25 -5.02 -27.61
N VAL A 86 -5.30 -4.95 -26.78
CA VAL A 86 -5.33 -5.50 -25.43
C VAL A 86 -5.97 -6.89 -25.50
N LEU A 87 -5.30 -7.90 -24.93
CA LEU A 87 -5.82 -9.25 -24.81
C LEU A 87 -6.68 -9.35 -23.56
N ALA A 88 -7.93 -9.75 -23.77
CA ALA A 88 -8.88 -10.08 -22.71
C ALA A 88 -8.59 -11.48 -22.12
N PRO A 89 -9.15 -11.81 -20.94
CA PRO A 89 -9.01 -13.13 -20.33
C PRO A 89 -9.44 -14.26 -21.27
N GLY A 90 -8.59 -15.29 -21.41
CA GLY A 90 -8.84 -16.42 -22.31
C GLY A 90 -7.61 -16.86 -23.12
N LEU A 91 -7.85 -17.76 -24.06
CA LEU A 91 -6.84 -18.23 -25.01
C LEU A 91 -6.69 -17.21 -26.14
N ASN A 92 -5.49 -16.65 -26.27
CA ASN A 92 -5.16 -15.72 -27.34
C ASN A 92 -3.98 -16.27 -28.14
N LEU A 93 -4.07 -16.20 -29.48
CA LEU A 93 -2.99 -16.58 -30.37
C LEU A 93 -2.23 -15.32 -30.79
N ILE A 94 -0.93 -15.32 -30.57
CA ILE A 94 -0.02 -14.23 -30.92
C ILE A 94 1.09 -14.75 -31.84
N ILE A 95 1.61 -13.91 -32.71
CA ILE A 95 2.72 -14.31 -33.58
C ILE A 95 4.02 -14.01 -32.83
N PRO A 96 4.79 -15.01 -32.37
CA PRO A 96 5.91 -14.78 -31.46
C PRO A 96 7.05 -13.96 -32.06
N LEU A 97 7.17 -13.92 -33.39
CA LEU A 97 8.19 -13.14 -34.10
C LEU A 97 7.89 -11.64 -34.15
N VAL A 98 6.61 -11.27 -34.17
CA VAL A 98 6.15 -9.92 -34.53
C VAL A 98 5.45 -9.24 -33.35
N ASP A 99 4.71 -10.01 -32.56
CA ASP A 99 3.93 -9.55 -31.43
C ASP A 99 4.72 -9.75 -30.13
N GLN A 100 4.83 -8.70 -29.32
CA GLN A 100 5.47 -8.74 -28.01
C GLN A 100 4.51 -8.23 -26.94
N ILE A 101 4.50 -8.89 -25.77
CA ILE A 101 3.71 -8.45 -24.62
C ILE A 101 4.49 -7.34 -23.91
N ALA A 102 4.04 -6.10 -24.06
CA ALA A 102 4.74 -4.94 -23.53
C ALA A 102 4.37 -4.64 -22.07
N TYR A 103 3.10 -4.82 -21.73
CA TYR A 103 2.60 -4.58 -20.39
C TYR A 103 1.63 -5.69 -19.98
N VAL A 104 1.69 -6.05 -18.72
CA VAL A 104 0.70 -6.94 -18.11
C VAL A 104 0.09 -6.15 -16.96
N HIS A 105 -1.24 -6.14 -16.91
CA HIS A 105 -2.00 -5.39 -15.92
C HIS A 105 -2.96 -6.31 -15.19
N SER A 106 -2.97 -6.19 -13.86
CA SER A 106 -3.97 -6.84 -13.03
C SER A 106 -5.21 -5.95 -12.96
N LEU A 107 -6.38 -6.51 -13.26
CA LEU A 107 -7.68 -5.83 -13.13
C LEU A 107 -8.27 -5.97 -11.71
N LYS A 108 -7.49 -6.53 -10.79
CA LYS A 108 -7.86 -6.71 -9.39
C LYS A 108 -7.72 -5.39 -8.63
N GLU A 109 -8.51 -5.25 -7.58
CA GLU A 109 -8.37 -4.13 -6.65
C GLU A 109 -7.11 -4.34 -5.81
N GLU A 110 -6.23 -3.35 -5.81
CA GLU A 110 -5.00 -3.33 -5.02
C GLU A 110 -5.12 -2.26 -3.93
N ALA A 111 -4.68 -2.63 -2.72
CA ALA A 111 -4.66 -1.75 -1.57
C ALA A 111 -3.28 -1.11 -1.44
N LEU A 112 -3.21 0.20 -1.67
CA LEU A 112 -2.03 1.01 -1.42
C LEU A 112 -2.15 1.68 -0.06
N THR A 113 -1.29 1.29 0.87
CA THR A 113 -1.23 1.90 2.20
C THR A 113 -0.49 3.23 2.11
N ILE A 114 -1.15 4.30 2.54
CA ILE A 114 -0.53 5.62 2.63
C ILE A 114 0.24 5.67 3.95
N PRO A 115 1.54 6.01 3.95
CA PRO A 115 2.29 6.16 5.18
C PRO A 115 1.72 7.31 6.01
N ASN A 116 1.76 7.18 7.35
CA ASN A 116 1.28 8.22 8.26
C ASN A 116 2.01 9.53 8.02
N GLN A 117 1.26 10.60 7.74
CA GLN A 117 1.76 11.95 7.53
C GLN A 117 1.25 12.89 8.62
N THR A 118 2.14 13.73 9.14
CA THR A 118 1.75 14.77 10.11
C THR A 118 1.45 16.08 9.39
N ALA A 119 0.28 16.65 9.62
CA ALA A 119 -0.16 17.93 9.08
C ALA A 119 -0.49 18.92 10.20
N ILE A 120 -0.27 20.21 9.95
CA ILE A 120 -0.67 21.30 10.86
C ILE A 120 -1.88 22.00 10.24
N THR A 121 -2.97 22.11 11.00
CA THR A 121 -4.20 22.79 10.60
C THR A 121 -4.07 24.32 10.75
N SER A 122 -5.01 25.09 10.18
CA SER A 122 -5.05 26.56 10.34
C SER A 122 -5.12 27.01 11.79
N ASP A 123 -5.65 26.15 12.67
CA ASP A 123 -5.86 26.42 14.08
C ASP A 123 -4.66 26.03 14.94
N ASN A 124 -3.51 25.76 14.31
CA ASN A 124 -2.26 25.39 14.98
C ASN A 124 -2.36 24.08 15.78
N VAL A 125 -3.20 23.14 15.32
CA VAL A 125 -3.27 21.78 15.85
C VAL A 125 -2.52 20.82 14.92
N THR A 126 -1.66 19.98 15.51
CA THR A 126 -0.94 18.91 14.82
C THR A 126 -1.83 17.66 14.74
N LEU A 127 -2.03 17.15 13.53
CA LEU A 127 -2.79 15.94 13.27
C LEU A 127 -1.92 14.93 12.53
N GLN A 128 -2.16 13.65 12.77
CA GLN A 128 -1.58 12.54 12.01
C GLN A 128 -2.67 11.91 11.15
N ILE A 129 -2.38 11.74 9.86
CA ILE A 129 -3.31 11.21 8.88
C ILE A 129 -2.72 9.93 8.31
N ASP A 130 -3.45 8.83 8.49
CA ASP A 130 -3.20 7.52 7.90
C ASP A 130 -4.41 7.06 7.08
N GLY A 131 -4.18 6.17 6.11
CA GLY A 131 -5.25 5.70 5.24
C GLY A 131 -4.82 4.58 4.30
N VAL A 132 -5.83 3.93 3.72
CA VAL A 132 -5.67 2.89 2.70
C VAL A 132 -6.43 3.33 1.45
N LEU A 133 -5.75 3.33 0.31
CA LEU A 133 -6.34 3.64 -0.98
C LEU A 133 -6.57 2.35 -1.76
N TYR A 134 -7.81 2.11 -2.19
CA TYR A 134 -8.16 1.01 -3.08
C TYR A 134 -8.21 1.51 -4.52
N ILE A 135 -7.34 0.98 -5.37
CA ILE A 135 -7.32 1.31 -6.80
C ILE A 135 -7.57 0.06 -7.65
N ARG A 136 -8.17 0.26 -8.82
CA ARG A 136 -8.26 -0.75 -9.88
C ARG A 136 -8.10 -0.12 -11.24
N ILE A 137 -7.52 -0.88 -12.16
CA ILE A 137 -7.40 -0.48 -13.56
C ILE A 137 -8.73 -0.74 -14.27
N VAL A 138 -9.33 0.31 -14.82
CA VAL A 138 -10.57 0.21 -15.61
C VAL A 138 -10.27 -0.10 -17.08
N ASP A 139 -9.25 0.54 -17.63
CA ASP A 139 -8.81 0.38 -19.02
C ASP A 139 -7.29 0.20 -19.06
N ALA A 140 -6.86 -0.95 -19.57
CA ALA A 140 -5.45 -1.32 -19.64
C ALA A 140 -4.66 -0.56 -20.71
N TYR A 141 -5.32 -0.07 -21.78
CA TYR A 141 -4.66 0.73 -22.80
C TYR A 141 -4.26 2.10 -22.24
N LYS A 142 -5.22 2.79 -21.60
CA LYS A 142 -4.99 4.09 -20.97
C LYS A 142 -4.00 4.01 -19.81
N ALA A 143 -4.03 2.93 -19.04
CA ALA A 143 -3.08 2.72 -17.95
C ALA A 143 -1.63 2.58 -18.42
N SER A 144 -1.38 2.07 -19.64
CA SER A 144 -0.02 1.94 -20.20
C SER A 144 0.48 3.21 -20.86
N TYR A 145 -0.37 3.90 -21.63
CA TYR A 145 0.07 4.99 -22.52
C TYR A 145 -0.32 6.40 -22.05
N GLY A 146 -1.18 6.52 -21.03
CA GLY A 146 -1.63 7.81 -20.48
C GLY A 146 -2.94 8.31 -21.07
#